data_AF-A0A7S0LA31-F1
#
_entry.id   AF-A0A7S0LA31-F1
#
_cell.length_a   1.000
_cell.length_b   1.000
_cell.length_c   1.000
_cell.angle_alpha   90.00
_cell.angle_beta   90.00
_cell.angle_gamma   90.00
#
_symmetry.space_group_name_H-M   'P 1'
#
loop_
_entity.id
_entity.type
_entity.pdbx_description
1 polymer ?
#
loop_
_entity_poly.entity_id
_entity_poly.type
_entity_poly.pdbx_seq_one_letter_code
_entity_poly.pdbx_strand_id
1 'polypeptide(L)'
;EFSPGFSPPPPPHPKLLKTGFSSMEHVPTRHFESTLAALVTLREEGIPVYAMETTQRSRNYAHVPFPPHGVALVLGNEEVGVDTAILDLVDELIEIPCLGYKNSLNVACACSAVTFEVLRQWGDLDATINHDQPQLPIPADWIGTWELAALKDIVPGVQE
;
A
#
# COMPACT_ATOMS: atom_id res chain seq x y z
N GLU A 1 14.06 -9.07 24.05
CA GLU A 1 13.82 -10.13 23.07
C GLU A 1 13.14 -9.49 21.87
N PHE A 2 13.79 -9.50 20.70
CA PHE A 2 13.27 -8.90 19.47
C PHE A 2 12.08 -9.76 19.00
N SER A 3 10.88 -9.18 18.98
CA SER A 3 9.73 -9.82 18.34
C SER A 3 9.81 -9.54 16.85
N PRO A 4 9.91 -10.54 15.97
CA PRO A 4 9.97 -10.27 14.54
C PRO A 4 8.63 -9.70 14.08
N GLY A 5 8.64 -8.46 13.60
CA GLY A 5 7.48 -7.83 12.97
C GLY A 5 6.97 -8.71 11.83
N PHE A 6 5.67 -9.01 11.81
CA PHE A 6 5.07 -9.83 10.77
C PHE A 6 5.03 -9.05 9.46
N SER A 7 5.88 -9.45 8.50
CA SER A 7 5.89 -8.97 7.12
C SER A 7 5.17 -9.98 6.22
N PRO A 8 4.33 -9.55 5.26
CA PRO A 8 3.76 -10.46 4.28
C PRO A 8 4.87 -11.20 3.52
N PRO A 9 4.68 -12.48 3.17
CA PRO A 9 5.68 -13.24 2.43
C PRO A 9 5.97 -12.58 1.07
N PRO A 10 7.24 -12.55 0.62
CA PRO A 10 7.59 -11.92 -0.64
C PRO A 10 6.87 -12.61 -1.82
N PRO A 11 6.55 -11.86 -2.89
CA PRO A 11 6.12 -12.47 -4.15
C PRO A 11 7.16 -13.49 -4.65
N PRO A 12 6.74 -14.64 -5.20
CA PRO A 12 5.36 -15.06 -5.45
C PRO A 12 4.76 -15.85 -4.25
N HIS A 13 3.71 -15.31 -3.61
CA HIS A 13 2.93 -16.02 -2.58
C HIS A 13 1.45 -16.17 -3.00
N PRO A 14 0.83 -17.36 -2.88
CA PRO A 14 -0.52 -17.65 -3.41
C PRO A 14 -1.63 -16.70 -2.92
N LYS A 15 -1.51 -16.20 -1.67
CA LYS A 15 -2.47 -15.25 -1.09
C LYS A 15 -2.36 -13.84 -1.70
N LEU A 16 -1.15 -13.42 -2.10
CA LEU A 16 -0.91 -12.12 -2.74
C LEU A 16 -1.37 -12.12 -4.20
N LEU A 17 -1.21 -13.25 -4.89
CA LEU A 17 -1.69 -13.43 -6.27
C LEU A 17 -3.21 -13.27 -6.36
N LYS A 18 -3.98 -13.77 -5.39
CA LYS A 18 -5.45 -13.63 -5.38
C LYS A 18 -5.96 -12.19 -5.21
N THR A 19 -5.18 -11.30 -4.59
CA THR A 19 -5.62 -9.93 -4.25
C THR A 19 -5.01 -8.84 -5.13
N GLY A 20 -3.86 -9.10 -5.79
CA GLY A 20 -3.11 -8.12 -6.58
C GLY A 20 -2.83 -8.52 -8.04
N PHE A 21 -3.65 -9.44 -8.60
CA PHE A 21 -3.36 -10.26 -9.79
C PHE A 21 -2.67 -9.52 -10.96
N SER A 22 -3.11 -8.31 -11.35
CA SER A 22 -2.48 -7.54 -12.44
C SER A 22 -1.60 -6.37 -11.99
N SER A 23 -1.73 -5.87 -10.76
CA SER A 23 -0.94 -4.72 -10.30
C SER A 23 0.51 -5.09 -9.98
N MET A 24 0.76 -6.34 -9.57
CA MET A 24 2.10 -6.81 -9.24
C MET A 24 3.06 -6.88 -10.44
N GLU A 25 2.54 -6.91 -11.67
CA GLU A 25 3.35 -6.88 -12.90
C GLU A 25 3.76 -5.45 -13.29
N HIS A 26 3.03 -4.44 -12.81
CA HIS A 26 3.19 -3.04 -13.20
C HIS A 26 3.75 -2.15 -12.09
N VAL A 27 3.72 -2.60 -10.83
CA VAL A 27 4.28 -1.88 -9.69
C VAL A 27 5.58 -2.57 -9.27
N PRO A 28 6.74 -1.92 -9.44
CA PRO A 28 8.01 -2.46 -8.96
C PRO A 28 7.96 -2.74 -7.46
N THR A 29 8.41 -3.92 -7.05
CA THR A 29 8.49 -4.30 -5.63
C THR A 29 9.92 -4.61 -5.25
N ARG A 30 10.29 -4.28 -4.01
CA ARG A 30 11.61 -4.59 -3.44
C ARG A 30 11.40 -5.18 -2.05
N HIS A 31 12.04 -6.33 -1.80
CA HIS A 31 12.02 -6.99 -0.51
C HIS A 31 13.24 -6.62 0.32
N PHE A 32 13.07 -6.50 1.63
CA PHE A 32 14.13 -6.29 2.61
C PHE A 32 13.93 -7.22 3.79
N GLU A 33 15.04 -7.70 4.38
CA GLU A 33 15.01 -8.60 5.55
C GLU A 33 14.50 -7.93 6.83
N SER A 34 14.51 -6.59 6.88
CA SER A 34 13.94 -5.82 7.99
C SER A 34 13.49 -4.44 7.55
N THR A 35 12.53 -3.86 8.28
CA THR A 35 12.10 -2.48 8.09
C THR A 35 13.27 -1.51 8.26
N LEU A 36 14.18 -1.77 9.21
CA LEU A 36 15.36 -0.95 9.40
C LEU A 36 16.27 -0.93 8.16
N ALA A 37 16.49 -2.09 7.51
CA ALA A 37 17.27 -2.16 6.28
C ALA A 37 16.60 -1.36 5.14
N ALA A 38 15.27 -1.40 5.06
CA ALA A 38 14.51 -0.59 4.11
C ALA A 38 14.68 0.91 4.38
N LEU A 39 14.56 1.35 5.65
CA LEU A 39 14.77 2.75 6.04
C LEU A 39 16.17 3.27 5.69
N VAL A 40 17.20 2.49 6.02
CA VAL A 40 18.59 2.86 5.72
C VAL A 40 18.78 3.08 4.22
N THR A 41 18.25 2.16 3.42
CA THR A 41 18.31 2.25 1.96
C THR A 41 17.58 3.48 1.43
N LEU A 42 16.34 3.72 1.87
CA LEU A 42 15.54 4.87 1.44
C LEU A 42 16.21 6.20 1.80
N ARG A 43 16.85 6.25 2.98
CA ARG A 43 17.63 7.41 3.42
C ARG A 43 18.86 7.64 2.54
N GLU A 44 19.58 6.59 2.15
CA GLU A 44 20.71 6.68 1.20
C GLU A 44 20.25 7.14 -0.19
N GLU A 45 19.05 6.74 -0.61
CA GLU A 45 18.39 7.18 -1.85
C GLU A 45 17.83 8.62 -1.75
N GLY A 46 17.86 9.24 -0.57
CA GLY A 46 17.36 10.59 -0.33
C GLY A 46 15.84 10.71 -0.31
N ILE A 47 15.13 9.60 -0.10
CA ILE A 47 13.66 9.53 -0.08
C ILE A 47 13.17 9.76 1.37
N PRO A 48 12.37 10.81 1.64
CA PRO A 48 11.76 11.04 2.94
C PRO A 48 10.80 9.91 3.32
N VAL A 49 10.80 9.52 4.59
CA VAL A 49 10.00 8.41 5.10
C VAL A 49 8.98 8.89 6.13
N TYR A 50 7.70 8.67 5.84
CA TYR A 50 6.58 9.07 6.71
C TYR A 50 5.91 7.80 7.23
N ALA A 51 5.73 7.66 8.55
CA ALA A 51 5.00 6.53 9.11
C ALA A 51 3.56 6.88 9.45
N MET A 52 2.66 5.97 9.10
CA MET A 52 1.24 6.03 9.40
C MET A 52 0.95 5.25 10.68
N GLU A 53 0.82 5.96 11.79
CA GLU A 53 0.56 5.35 13.10
C GLU A 53 -0.18 6.33 14.03
N THR A 54 -1.06 5.80 14.88
CA THR A 54 -1.82 6.62 15.84
C THR A 54 -1.03 6.76 17.14
N THR A 55 -0.39 7.91 17.33
CA THR A 55 0.46 8.19 18.50
C THR A 55 0.18 9.59 19.06
N GLN A 56 0.77 9.93 20.20
CA GLN A 56 0.68 11.32 20.70
C GLN A 56 1.52 12.31 19.89
N ARG A 57 2.44 11.82 19.05
CA ARG A 57 3.34 12.62 18.23
C ARG A 57 2.85 12.77 16.79
N SER A 58 1.88 11.97 16.37
CA SER A 58 1.36 11.99 15.00
C SER A 58 0.61 13.27 14.74
N ARG A 59 0.71 13.72 13.49
CA ARG A 59 0.00 14.88 12.97
C ARG A 59 -1.07 14.41 12.01
N ASN A 60 -2.19 15.13 11.96
CA ASN A 60 -3.22 14.87 10.96
C ASN A 60 -2.61 14.92 9.54
N TYR A 61 -2.70 13.82 8.80
CA TYR A 61 -2.13 13.66 7.46
C TYR A 61 -2.53 14.78 6.49
N ALA A 62 -3.74 15.31 6.62
CA ALA A 62 -4.26 16.39 5.76
C ALA A 62 -3.56 17.75 6.00
N HIS A 63 -2.84 17.90 7.11
CA HIS A 63 -2.13 19.14 7.48
C HIS A 63 -0.60 18.98 7.43
N VAL A 64 -0.11 17.87 6.91
CA VAL A 64 1.32 17.63 6.73
C VAL A 64 1.66 17.83 5.25
N PRO A 65 2.70 18.64 4.93
CA PRO A 65 3.15 18.80 3.56
C PRO A 65 3.90 17.54 3.10
N PHE A 66 3.50 16.98 1.95
CA PHE A 66 4.22 15.86 1.34
C PHE A 66 5.30 16.36 0.36
N PRO A 67 6.54 15.85 0.44
CA PRO A 67 7.62 16.28 -0.44
C PRO A 67 7.30 16.04 -1.92
N PRO A 68 7.51 17.02 -2.83
CA PRO A 68 7.14 16.93 -4.24
C PRO A 68 8.01 15.98 -5.08
N HIS A 69 9.08 15.43 -4.49
CA HIS A 69 10.06 14.58 -5.18
C HIS A 69 9.96 13.11 -4.79
N GLY A 70 8.86 12.71 -4.13
CA GLY A 70 8.64 11.36 -3.64
C GLY A 70 8.65 11.27 -2.12
N VAL A 71 7.84 10.36 -1.59
CA VAL A 71 7.75 10.02 -0.16
C VAL A 71 7.53 8.52 -0.03
N ALA A 72 8.22 7.90 0.92
CA ALA A 72 7.96 6.53 1.32
C ALA A 72 6.99 6.49 2.50
N LEU A 73 5.90 5.73 2.36
CA LEU A 73 4.91 5.56 3.41
C LEU A 73 5.15 4.23 4.14
N VAL A 74 5.38 4.29 5.45
CA VAL A 74 5.45 3.11 6.32
C VAL A 74 4.07 2.84 6.89
N LEU A 75 3.56 1.64 6.61
CA LEU A 75 2.25 1.18 7.07
C LEU A 75 2.43 0.25 8.27
N GLY A 76 1.70 0.51 9.35
CA GLY A 76 1.66 -0.38 10.51
C GLY A 76 0.99 -1.71 10.20
N ASN A 77 1.43 -2.75 10.91
CA ASN A 77 0.74 -4.04 10.91
C ASN A 77 -0.57 -3.93 11.72
N GLU A 78 -1.64 -4.58 11.25
CA GLU A 78 -2.97 -4.49 11.87
C GLU A 78 -3.03 -4.99 13.32
N GLU A 79 -2.13 -5.91 13.71
CA GLU A 79 -2.08 -6.46 15.08
C GLU A 79 -1.00 -5.82 15.95
N VAL A 80 0.18 -5.56 15.39
CA VAL A 80 1.36 -5.13 16.16
C VAL A 80 1.78 -3.68 15.93
N GLY A 81 1.12 -2.97 15.01
CA GLY A 81 1.48 -1.60 14.64
C GLY A 81 2.86 -1.49 14.00
N VAL A 82 3.48 -0.32 14.09
CA VAL A 82 4.88 -0.07 13.73
C VAL A 82 5.77 -0.17 14.97
N ASP A 83 6.94 -0.81 14.84
CA ASP A 83 7.92 -0.88 15.92
C ASP A 83 8.35 0.54 16.36
N THR A 84 8.36 0.79 17.67
CA THR A 84 8.83 2.04 18.27
C THR A 84 10.19 2.50 17.76
N ALA A 85 11.13 1.57 17.54
CA ALA A 85 12.45 1.91 17.01
C ALA A 85 12.39 2.47 15.58
N ILE A 86 11.37 2.07 14.81
CA ILE A 86 11.13 2.60 13.47
C ILE A 86 10.46 3.98 13.55
N LEU A 87 9.49 4.16 14.45
CA LEU A 87 8.81 5.45 14.65
C LEU A 87 9.76 6.60 15.06
N ASP A 88 10.91 6.27 15.66
CA ASP A 88 11.94 7.27 16.02
C ASP A 88 12.92 7.58 14.89
N LEU A 89 12.89 6.80 13.80
CA LEU A 89 13.80 6.94 12.67
C LEU A 89 13.16 7.57 11.43
N VAL A 90 11.84 7.68 11.40
CA VAL A 90 11.10 8.32 10.30
C VAL A 90 11.14 9.85 10.39
N ASP A 91 10.94 10.50 9.25
CA ASP A 91 11.02 11.96 9.14
C ASP A 91 9.73 12.63 9.65
N GLU A 92 8.57 12.01 9.46
CA GLU A 92 7.28 12.48 9.97
C GLU A 92 6.38 11.33 10.44
N LEU A 93 5.55 11.63 11.43
CA LEU A 93 4.51 10.74 11.93
C LEU A 93 3.15 11.32 11.55
N ILE A 94 2.37 10.57 10.80
CA ILE A 94 1.05 10.99 10.33
C ILE A 94 -0.05 10.03 10.79
N GLU A 95 -1.24 10.57 11.03
CA GLU A 95 -2.42 9.80 11.37
C GLU A 95 -3.65 10.26 10.59
N ILE A 96 -4.61 9.35 10.43
CA ILE A 96 -5.95 9.66 9.91
C ILE A 96 -6.88 9.80 11.11
N PRO A 97 -7.42 11.00 11.39
CA PRO A 97 -8.34 11.18 12.51
C PRO A 97 -9.59 10.30 12.37
N CYS A 98 -9.79 9.40 13.34
CA CYS A 98 -10.97 8.55 13.40
C CYS A 98 -11.97 9.11 14.43
N LEU A 99 -13.11 9.63 13.96
CA LEU A 99 -14.11 10.31 14.80
C LEU A 99 -15.12 9.35 15.46
N GLY A 100 -14.69 8.13 15.82
CA GLY A 100 -15.58 7.08 16.31
C GLY A 100 -14.95 6.18 17.37
N TYR A 101 -15.62 5.07 17.68
CA TYR A 101 -15.15 4.11 18.69
C TYR A 101 -13.88 3.36 18.27
N LYS A 102 -13.67 3.20 16.96
CA LYS A 102 -12.46 2.58 16.42
C LYS A 102 -11.39 3.65 16.24
N ASN A 103 -10.18 3.33 16.70
CA ASN A 103 -9.02 4.22 16.62
C ASN A 103 -8.18 3.97 15.36
N SER A 104 -8.63 3.11 14.44
CA SER A 104 -7.89 2.80 13.22
C SER A 104 -8.82 2.42 12.06
N LEU A 105 -8.31 2.62 10.84
CA LEU A 105 -8.88 2.12 9.60
C LEU A 105 -8.15 0.84 9.18
N ASN A 106 -8.76 0.06 8.27
CA ASN A 106 -8.04 -0.99 7.58
C ASN A 106 -6.80 -0.41 6.86
N VAL A 107 -5.68 -1.14 6.90
CA VAL A 107 -4.40 -0.65 6.38
C VAL A 107 -4.45 -0.27 4.91
N ALA A 108 -5.21 -1.00 4.08
CA ALA A 108 -5.37 -0.70 2.67
C ALA A 108 -6.19 0.59 2.47
N CYS A 109 -7.28 0.77 3.21
CA CYS A 109 -8.07 2.00 3.18
C CYS A 109 -7.25 3.22 3.62
N ALA A 110 -6.45 3.07 4.69
CA ALA A 110 -5.57 4.12 5.16
C ALA A 110 -4.53 4.48 4.10
N CYS A 111 -3.84 3.48 3.54
CA CYS A 111 -2.87 3.64 2.46
C CYS A 111 -3.47 4.38 1.26
N SER A 112 -4.66 3.98 0.80
CA SER A 112 -5.35 4.67 -0.30
C SER A 112 -5.64 6.13 0.05
N ALA A 113 -6.22 6.41 1.22
CA ALA A 113 -6.57 7.77 1.62
C ALA A 113 -5.35 8.71 1.65
N VAL A 114 -4.23 8.26 2.21
CA VAL A 114 -3.00 9.06 2.27
C VAL A 114 -2.37 9.19 0.88
N THR A 115 -2.36 8.11 0.08
CA THR A 115 -1.81 8.17 -1.30
C THR A 115 -2.55 9.20 -2.15
N PHE A 116 -3.88 9.24 -2.09
CA PHE A 116 -4.66 10.25 -2.82
C PHE A 116 -4.39 11.67 -2.32
N GLU A 117 -4.15 11.87 -1.02
CA GLU A 117 -3.76 13.18 -0.49
C GLU A 117 -2.36 13.60 -0.97
N VAL A 118 -1.40 12.67 -1.03
CA VAL A 118 -0.08 12.92 -1.62
C VAL A 118 -0.23 13.40 -3.07
N LEU A 119 -0.99 12.66 -3.90
CA LEU A 119 -1.25 13.03 -5.29
C LEU A 119 -1.96 14.39 -5.42
N ARG A 120 -2.88 14.69 -4.50
CA ARG A 120 -3.57 15.99 -4.44
C ARG A 120 -2.58 17.13 -4.19
N GLN A 121 -1.65 16.95 -3.24
CA GLN A 121 -0.64 17.96 -2.93
C GLN A 121 0.41 18.12 -4.04
N TRP A 122 0.70 17.05 -4.79
CA TRP A 122 1.58 17.09 -5.95
C TRP A 122 0.93 17.74 -7.19
N GLY A 123 -0.40 17.89 -7.19
CA GLY A 123 -1.15 18.43 -8.33
C GLY A 123 -1.43 17.40 -9.42
N ASP A 124 -1.15 16.11 -9.16
CA ASP A 124 -1.31 15.03 -10.13
C ASP A 124 -2.77 14.58 -10.29
N LEU A 125 -3.66 14.95 -9.37
CA LEU A 125 -5.10 14.67 -9.50
C LEU A 125 -5.79 15.51 -10.57
N ASP A 126 -5.23 16.67 -10.92
CA ASP A 126 -5.78 17.54 -11.97
C ASP A 126 -5.32 17.12 -13.37
N ALA A 127 -4.33 16.23 -13.47
CA ALA A 127 -3.64 15.90 -14.72
C ALA A 127 -4.51 15.08 -15.70
N THR A 128 -5.48 14.28 -15.24
CA THR A 128 -6.19 13.33 -16.12
C THR A 128 -7.49 12.78 -15.50
N ILE A 129 -8.59 13.52 -15.58
CA ILE A 129 -9.89 12.89 -15.86
C ILE A 129 -10.22 13.18 -17.33
N ASN A 130 -9.53 12.47 -18.21
CA ASN A 130 -9.83 12.47 -19.63
C ASN A 130 -10.42 11.09 -19.96
N HIS A 131 -11.74 10.95 -19.81
CA HIS A 131 -12.47 9.72 -20.15
C HIS A 131 -12.36 9.35 -21.65
N ASP A 132 -11.81 10.25 -22.47
CA ASP A 132 -11.59 10.06 -23.91
C ASP A 132 -10.18 9.52 -24.26
N GLN A 133 -9.32 9.24 -23.27
CA GLN A 133 -8.13 8.45 -23.55
C GLN A 133 -8.57 7.01 -23.88
N PRO A 134 -8.29 6.49 -25.09
CA PRO A 134 -8.66 5.14 -25.42
C PRO A 134 -7.99 4.20 -24.43
N GLN A 135 -8.79 3.38 -23.73
CA GLN A 135 -8.25 2.22 -23.03
C GLN A 135 -7.31 1.52 -24.00
N LEU A 136 -6.05 1.30 -23.59
CA LEU A 136 -5.10 0.56 -24.41
C LEU A 136 -5.81 -0.74 -24.85
N PRO A 137 -5.85 -1.04 -26.16
CA PRO A 137 -6.58 -2.21 -26.63
C PRO A 137 -5.98 -3.42 -25.93
N ILE A 138 -6.82 -4.11 -25.16
CA ILE A 138 -6.46 -5.38 -24.55
C ILE A 138 -6.07 -6.29 -25.72
N PRO A 139 -4.84 -6.83 -25.76
CA PRO A 139 -4.40 -7.72 -26.83
C PRO A 139 -5.42 -8.86 -27.00
N ALA A 140 -5.83 -9.17 -28.23
CA ALA A 140 -6.89 -10.15 -28.48
C ALA A 140 -6.56 -11.56 -27.94
N ASP A 141 -5.27 -11.85 -27.77
CA ASP A 141 -4.71 -13.04 -27.14
C ASP A 141 -4.86 -13.05 -25.60
N TRP A 142 -5.20 -11.92 -24.98
CA TRP A 142 -5.56 -11.83 -23.56
C TRP A 142 -7.05 -12.11 -23.31
N ILE A 143 -7.89 -12.04 -24.35
CA ILE A 143 -9.31 -12.42 -24.31
C ILE A 143 -9.42 -13.87 -24.79
N GLY A 144 -9.03 -14.84 -23.96
CA GLY A 144 -9.08 -16.25 -24.39
C GLY A 144 -8.62 -17.35 -23.43
N THR A 145 -8.22 -17.06 -22.18
CA THR A 145 -7.75 -18.10 -21.24
C THR A 145 -8.51 -18.14 -19.91
N TRP A 146 -9.69 -17.53 -19.85
CA TRP A 146 -10.63 -17.67 -18.73
C TRP A 146 -11.85 -18.55 -19.08
N GLU A 147 -11.68 -19.57 -19.92
CA GLU A 147 -12.62 -20.69 -19.92
C GLU A 147 -12.70 -21.23 -18.49
N LEU A 148 -13.79 -20.89 -17.78
CA LEU A 148 -14.76 -21.70 -17.01
C LEU A 148 -14.36 -23.10 -16.46
N ALA A 149 -13.08 -23.45 -16.43
CA ALA A 149 -12.54 -24.75 -16.06
C ALA A 149 -12.00 -24.78 -14.62
N ALA A 150 -11.71 -23.63 -14.00
CA ALA A 150 -11.17 -23.60 -12.63
C ALA A 150 -12.22 -23.40 -11.50
N LEU A 151 -13.50 -23.16 -11.85
CA LEU A 151 -14.56 -22.92 -10.86
C LEU A 151 -15.53 -24.10 -10.68
N LYS A 152 -15.49 -25.12 -11.54
CA LYS A 152 -16.35 -26.31 -11.42
C LYS A 152 -15.80 -27.38 -10.48
N ASP A 153 -14.48 -27.38 -10.22
CA ASP A 153 -13.82 -28.42 -9.41
C ASP A 153 -13.65 -28.05 -7.92
N ILE A 154 -14.08 -26.85 -7.49
CA ILE A 154 -13.90 -26.37 -6.11
C ILE A 154 -15.20 -26.39 -5.30
N VAL A 155 -16.37 -26.53 -5.93
CA VAL A 155 -17.66 -26.60 -5.23
C VAL A 155 -18.53 -27.71 -5.83
N PRO A 156 -18.63 -28.88 -5.20
CA PRO A 156 -19.65 -29.86 -5.58
C PRO A 156 -21.02 -29.32 -5.13
N GLY A 157 -21.90 -28.97 -6.08
CA GLY A 157 -23.34 -28.89 -5.80
C GLY A 157 -24.12 -27.63 -6.19
N VAL A 158 -23.64 -26.77 -7.10
CA VAL A 158 -24.48 -25.68 -7.64
C VAL A 158 -25.04 -26.10 -9.00
N GLN A 159 -26.33 -26.48 -9.03
CA GLN A 159 -27.14 -26.53 -10.26
C GLN A 159 -27.83 -25.18 -10.47
N GLU A 160 -28.13 -24.88 -11.74
CA GLU A 160 -28.66 -23.62 -12.31
C GLU A 160 -29.78 -22.93 -11.52
#